data_AF-A0A7S4PWV8-F1
#
_entry.id   AF-A0A7S4PWV8-F1
#
_cell.length_a   1.000
_cell.length_b   1.000
_cell.length_c   1.000
_cell.angle_alpha   90.00
_cell.angle_beta   90.00
_cell.angle_gamma   90.00
#
_symmetry.space_group_name_H-M   'P 1'
#
loop_
_entity.id
_entity.type
_entity.pdbx_description
1 polymer ?
#
loop_
_entity_poly.entity_id
_entity_poly.type
_entity_poly.pdbx_seq_one_letter_code
_entity_poly.pdbx_strand_id
1 'polypeptide(L)'
;DEGGFVVPEAKSLVCYRSRDILLVSTDFGPGSLTTSGYPRSVRAWRRGAPLESAEVVFEGEPDDHIVYGYTIQERGGHVFELIHRAVSFYEVERRVSMDGGRSFVPLRLPADAELLTFGDSFLLRLGADFAPIQGGTSFRSGSLLAAPASAVLAGEP
;
A
#
# COMPACT_ATOMS: atom_id res chain seq x y z
N ASP A 1 -4.34 -22.59 -17.43
CA ASP A 1 -3.13 -23.13 -16.79
C ASP A 1 -3.42 -23.54 -15.37
N GLU A 2 -3.26 -24.83 -15.07
CA GLU A 2 -3.45 -25.37 -13.72
C GLU A 2 -2.47 -24.70 -12.74
N GLY A 3 -2.99 -24.24 -11.60
CA GLY A 3 -2.17 -23.68 -10.51
C GLY A 3 -1.95 -22.16 -10.54
N GLY A 4 -2.52 -21.44 -11.51
CA GLY A 4 -2.53 -19.97 -11.55
C GLY A 4 -3.53 -19.34 -10.58
N PHE A 5 -3.42 -18.02 -10.38
CA PHE A 5 -4.46 -17.22 -9.74
C PHE A 5 -5.44 -16.75 -10.82
N VAL A 6 -6.73 -17.03 -10.64
CA VAL A 6 -7.81 -16.61 -11.56
C VAL A 6 -8.74 -15.68 -10.80
N VAL A 7 -8.68 -14.38 -11.13
CA VAL A 7 -9.56 -13.36 -10.54
C VAL A 7 -10.74 -13.13 -11.49
N PRO A 8 -11.99 -13.24 -11.02
CA PRO A 8 -13.18 -12.93 -11.83
C PRO A 8 -13.19 -11.50 -12.36
N GLU A 9 -14.05 -11.23 -13.34
CA GLU A 9 -14.20 -9.89 -13.92
C GLU A 9 -14.70 -8.89 -12.86
N ALA A 10 -13.86 -7.89 -12.56
CA ALA A 10 -14.16 -6.75 -11.70
C ALA A 10 -13.05 -5.71 -11.84
N LYS A 11 -13.27 -4.48 -11.34
CA LYS A 11 -12.17 -3.55 -11.09
C LYS A 11 -11.23 -4.18 -10.06
N SER A 12 -10.03 -4.56 -10.49
CA SER A 12 -9.13 -5.37 -9.67
C SER A 12 -7.71 -4.84 -9.69
N LEU A 13 -7.04 -4.95 -8.55
CA LEU A 13 -5.60 -4.77 -8.43
C LEU A 13 -5.01 -6.00 -7.77
N VAL A 14 -3.92 -6.50 -8.35
CA VAL A 14 -3.21 -7.68 -7.85
C VAL A 14 -1.72 -7.44 -7.83
N CYS A 15 -1.06 -7.99 -6.81
CA CYS A 15 0.39 -7.92 -6.69
C CYS A 15 0.90 -9.18 -5.98
N TYR A 16 2.00 -9.77 -6.45
CA TYR A 16 2.62 -10.87 -5.74
C TYR A 16 3.24 -10.38 -4.43
N ARG A 17 2.85 -10.98 -3.30
CA ARG A 17 3.56 -10.86 -2.02
C ARG A 17 4.74 -11.84 -1.97
N SER A 18 4.53 -13.04 -2.51
CA SER A 18 5.54 -14.09 -2.64
C SER A 18 5.18 -15.03 -3.79
N ARG A 19 5.96 -16.09 -4.00
CA ARG A 19 5.63 -17.14 -4.98
C ARG A 19 4.22 -17.70 -4.78
N ASP A 20 3.75 -17.81 -3.55
CA ASP A 20 2.52 -18.55 -3.20
C ASP A 20 1.42 -17.66 -2.62
N ILE A 21 1.64 -16.35 -2.53
CA ILE A 21 0.66 -15.40 -1.99
C ILE A 21 0.50 -14.22 -2.95
N LEU A 22 -0.75 -13.97 -3.36
CA LEU A 22 -1.16 -12.80 -4.12
C LEU A 22 -1.91 -11.84 -3.21
N LEU A 23 -1.49 -10.58 -3.15
CA LEU A 23 -2.35 -9.49 -2.70
C LEU A 23 -3.40 -9.26 -3.76
N VAL A 24 -4.66 -9.36 -3.38
CA VAL A 24 -5.82 -9.19 -4.26
C VAL A 24 -6.80 -8.20 -3.66
N SER A 25 -7.15 -7.22 -4.47
CA SER A 25 -8.19 -6.23 -4.19
C SER A 25 -9.18 -6.29 -5.34
N THR A 26 -10.34 -6.89 -5.09
CA THR A 26 -11.37 -7.19 -6.10
C THR A 26 -12.75 -7.28 -5.43
N ASP A 27 -13.77 -7.61 -6.20
CA ASP A 27 -15.12 -7.90 -5.71
C ASP A 27 -15.18 -9.29 -5.04
N PHE A 28 -15.56 -9.33 -3.77
CA PHE A 28 -15.83 -10.53 -2.98
C PHE A 28 -17.34 -10.71 -2.68
N GLY A 29 -18.20 -10.01 -3.42
CA GLY A 29 -19.64 -10.02 -3.27
C GLY A 29 -20.18 -8.81 -2.49
N PRO A 30 -21.44 -8.90 -2.02
CA PRO A 30 -22.14 -7.78 -1.37
C PRO A 30 -21.33 -7.13 -0.25
N GLY A 31 -21.17 -5.81 -0.32
CA GLY A 31 -20.45 -5.04 0.68
C GLY A 31 -18.92 -5.12 0.59
N SER A 32 -18.35 -5.73 -0.45
CA SER A 32 -16.88 -5.78 -0.65
C SER A 32 -16.31 -4.60 -1.46
N LEU A 33 -17.18 -3.82 -2.08
CA LEU A 33 -16.85 -2.67 -2.91
C LEU A 33 -17.22 -1.36 -2.21
N THR A 34 -16.53 -0.29 -2.60
CA THR A 34 -16.94 1.08 -2.29
C THR A 34 -18.24 1.43 -3.01
N THR A 35 -18.88 2.51 -2.63
CA THR A 35 -20.09 3.03 -3.31
C THR A 35 -19.87 3.33 -4.79
N SER A 36 -18.62 3.55 -5.20
CA SER A 36 -18.19 3.76 -6.60
C SER A 36 -17.77 2.47 -7.34
N GLY A 37 -17.97 1.31 -6.72
CA GLY A 37 -17.68 -0.01 -7.30
C GLY A 37 -16.19 -0.33 -7.42
N TYR A 38 -15.34 0.28 -6.59
CA TYR A 38 -13.92 -0.09 -6.48
C TYR A 38 -13.68 -1.03 -5.30
N PRO A 39 -12.61 -1.82 -5.29
CA PRO A 39 -12.25 -2.63 -4.14
C PRO A 39 -12.07 -1.76 -2.89
N ARG A 40 -12.62 -2.21 -1.75
CA ARG A 40 -12.40 -1.59 -0.44
C ARG A 40 -11.57 -2.43 0.52
N SER A 41 -11.05 -3.56 0.07
CA SER A 41 -10.18 -4.43 0.88
C SER A 41 -8.97 -4.95 0.11
N VAL A 42 -7.90 -5.22 0.86
CA VAL A 42 -6.73 -5.97 0.43
C VAL A 42 -6.80 -7.33 1.10
N ARG A 43 -6.71 -8.41 0.32
CA ARG A 43 -6.66 -9.77 0.86
C ARG A 43 -5.41 -10.51 0.40
N ALA A 44 -4.89 -11.38 1.26
CA ALA A 44 -3.79 -12.27 0.95
C ALA A 44 -4.35 -13.62 0.50
N TRP A 45 -4.27 -13.88 -0.81
CA TRP A 45 -4.77 -15.11 -1.42
C TRP A 45 -3.64 -16.12 -1.60
N ARG A 46 -3.75 -17.27 -0.93
CA ARG A 46 -2.79 -18.36 -1.05
C ARG A 46 -3.05 -19.20 -2.29
N ARG A 47 -1.99 -19.53 -3.04
CA ARG A 47 -2.05 -20.41 -4.21
C ARG A 47 -2.70 -21.75 -3.86
N GLY A 48 -3.63 -22.20 -4.70
CA GLY A 48 -4.37 -23.45 -4.52
C GLY A 48 -5.55 -23.36 -3.54
N ALA A 49 -5.71 -22.26 -2.82
CA ALA A 49 -6.92 -22.00 -2.03
C ALA A 49 -8.00 -21.35 -2.90
N PRO A 50 -9.30 -21.50 -2.58
CA PRO A 50 -10.36 -20.70 -3.20
C PRO A 50 -10.19 -19.21 -2.88
N LEU A 51 -10.55 -18.33 -3.82
CA LEU A 51 -10.41 -16.88 -3.69
C LEU A 51 -11.17 -16.35 -2.47
N GLU A 52 -12.34 -16.92 -2.20
CA GLU A 52 -13.24 -16.56 -1.12
C GLU A 52 -12.61 -16.77 0.27
N SER A 53 -11.62 -17.65 0.38
CA SER A 53 -10.85 -17.88 1.61
C SER A 53 -9.66 -16.93 1.80
N ALA A 54 -9.44 -15.98 0.90
CA ALA A 54 -8.34 -15.02 1.03
C ALA A 54 -8.48 -14.21 2.33
N GLU A 55 -7.40 -14.14 3.10
CA GLU A 55 -7.38 -13.49 4.41
C GLU A 55 -7.38 -11.97 4.25
N VAL A 56 -8.22 -11.26 5.03
CA VAL A 56 -8.25 -9.80 5.00
C VAL A 56 -6.96 -9.25 5.63
N VAL A 57 -6.23 -8.44 4.86
CA VAL A 57 -5.02 -7.75 5.28
C VAL A 57 -5.35 -6.33 5.74
N PHE A 58 -6.22 -5.66 4.98
CA PHE A 58 -6.69 -4.32 5.29
C PHE A 58 -8.08 -4.12 4.69
N GLU A 59 -8.93 -3.37 5.38
CA GLU A 59 -10.26 -2.99 4.93
C GLU A 59 -10.46 -1.50 5.18
N GLY A 60 -10.89 -0.79 4.16
CA GLY A 60 -11.30 0.60 4.24
C GLY A 60 -12.80 0.76 4.33
N GLU A 61 -13.26 1.99 4.16
CA GLU A 61 -14.64 2.39 4.35
C GLU A 61 -15.45 2.29 3.04
N PRO A 62 -16.78 2.11 3.12
CA PRO A 62 -17.64 2.09 1.94
C PRO A 62 -17.56 3.36 1.08
N ASP A 63 -17.27 4.50 1.69
CA ASP A 63 -17.22 5.81 1.02
C ASP A 63 -15.82 6.18 0.52
N ASP A 64 -14.81 5.32 0.73
CA ASP A 64 -13.49 5.52 0.15
C ASP A 64 -13.56 5.48 -1.39
N HIS A 65 -12.58 6.09 -2.04
CA HIS A 65 -12.44 5.99 -3.48
C HIS A 65 -11.97 4.58 -3.89
N ILE A 66 -10.84 4.12 -3.34
CA ILE A 66 -10.27 2.78 -3.62
C ILE A 66 -9.28 2.35 -2.55
N VAL A 67 -9.20 1.04 -2.30
CA VAL A 67 -8.20 0.41 -1.44
C VAL A 67 -7.50 -0.71 -2.20
N TYR A 68 -6.16 -0.70 -2.21
CA TYR A 68 -5.38 -1.79 -2.79
C TYR A 68 -4.02 -1.99 -2.11
N GLY A 69 -3.48 -3.21 -2.25
CA GLY A 69 -2.17 -3.57 -1.72
C GLY A 69 -1.18 -3.92 -2.83
N TYR A 70 0.08 -3.59 -2.61
CA TYR A 70 1.17 -3.93 -3.53
C TYR A 70 2.49 -4.10 -2.79
N THR A 71 3.45 -4.77 -3.42
CA THR A 71 4.82 -4.86 -2.92
C THR A 71 5.80 -4.14 -3.84
N ILE A 72 6.84 -3.58 -3.26
CA ILE A 72 8.03 -3.11 -3.95
C ILE A 72 9.19 -4.01 -3.53
N GLN A 73 9.80 -4.65 -4.52
CA GLN A 73 10.93 -5.57 -4.35
C GLN A 73 12.20 -4.81 -4.72
N GLU A 74 13.02 -4.48 -3.72
CA GLU A 74 14.28 -3.77 -3.91
C GLU A 74 15.48 -4.71 -3.93
N ARG A 75 16.58 -4.22 -4.49
CA ARG A 75 17.86 -4.93 -4.44
C ARG A 75 18.27 -5.22 -2.98
N GLY A 76 19.02 -6.29 -2.76
CA GLY A 76 19.43 -6.68 -1.40
C GLY A 76 18.34 -7.39 -0.59
N GLY A 77 17.18 -7.68 -1.19
CA GLY A 77 16.10 -8.43 -0.54
C GLY A 77 15.20 -7.58 0.35
N HIS A 78 15.28 -6.24 0.23
CA HIS A 78 14.35 -5.35 0.91
C HIS A 78 12.99 -5.42 0.23
N VAL A 79 11.95 -5.69 1.01
CA VAL A 79 10.58 -5.78 0.52
C VAL A 79 9.72 -4.81 1.32
N PHE A 80 9.06 -3.92 0.61
CA PHE A 80 8.08 -3.00 1.17
C PHE A 80 6.72 -3.45 0.71
N GLU A 81 5.87 -3.85 1.65
CA GLU A 81 4.47 -4.11 1.37
C GLU A 81 3.66 -2.87 1.75
N LEU A 82 2.94 -2.31 0.78
CA LEU A 82 2.17 -1.10 0.94
C LEU A 82 0.68 -1.34 0.81
N ILE A 83 -0.08 -0.65 1.66
CA ILE A 83 -1.51 -0.44 1.49
C ILE A 83 -1.71 0.99 1.03
N HIS A 84 -2.44 1.14 -0.06
CA HIS A 84 -2.91 2.41 -0.57
C HIS A 84 -4.42 2.51 -0.33
N ARG A 85 -4.83 3.46 0.50
CA ARG A 85 -6.23 3.82 0.72
C ARG A 85 -6.43 5.25 0.22
N ALA A 86 -7.10 5.37 -0.91
CA ALA A 86 -7.57 6.67 -1.38
C ALA A 86 -8.93 6.93 -0.74
N VAL A 87 -8.97 7.85 0.24
CA VAL A 87 -10.21 8.29 0.87
C VAL A 87 -11.03 9.11 -0.14
N SER A 88 -10.34 9.91 -0.95
CA SER A 88 -10.92 10.65 -2.07
C SER A 88 -9.93 10.70 -3.25
N PHE A 89 -10.23 11.48 -4.28
CA PHE A 89 -9.28 11.75 -5.37
C PHE A 89 -8.03 12.52 -4.92
N TYR A 90 -8.10 13.21 -3.79
CA TYR A 90 -7.04 14.12 -3.32
C TYR A 90 -6.41 13.68 -2.00
N GLU A 91 -7.07 12.77 -1.27
CA GLU A 91 -6.62 12.30 0.03
C GLU A 91 -6.26 10.83 -0.05
N VAL A 92 -4.99 10.54 0.23
CA VAL A 92 -4.42 9.20 0.20
C VAL A 92 -3.73 8.92 1.53
N GLU A 93 -4.15 7.85 2.18
CA GLU A 93 -3.45 7.24 3.29
C GLU A 93 -2.60 6.08 2.77
N ARG A 94 -1.33 6.07 3.15
CA ARG A 94 -0.41 4.96 2.85
C ARG A 94 0.00 4.30 4.13
N ARG A 95 0.09 2.98 4.12
CA ARG A 95 0.69 2.20 5.21
C ARG A 95 1.74 1.28 4.62
N VAL A 96 2.79 1.02 5.37
CA VAL A 96 3.88 0.13 4.93
C VAL A 96 4.23 -0.90 5.98
N SER A 97 4.58 -2.09 5.51
CA SER A 97 5.10 -3.22 6.26
C SER A 97 6.45 -3.64 5.67
N MET A 98 7.40 -3.96 6.54
CA MET A 98 8.68 -4.61 6.19
C MET A 98 8.81 -6.00 6.82
N ASP A 99 7.73 -6.54 7.39
CA ASP A 99 7.69 -7.81 8.11
C ASP A 99 6.76 -8.84 7.45
N GLY A 100 6.58 -8.73 6.13
CA GLY A 100 5.75 -9.64 5.34
C GLY A 100 4.24 -9.45 5.57
N GLY A 101 3.82 -8.22 5.86
CA GLY A 101 2.43 -7.85 6.07
C GLY A 101 1.89 -8.22 7.46
N ARG A 102 2.76 -8.49 8.45
CA ARG A 102 2.33 -8.78 9.83
C ARG A 102 1.97 -7.51 10.60
N SER A 103 2.68 -6.42 10.37
CA SER A 103 2.41 -5.12 10.97
C SER A 103 2.54 -4.00 9.93
N PHE A 104 1.59 -3.07 9.96
CA PHE A 104 1.55 -1.93 9.05
C PHE A 104 1.61 -0.62 9.83
N VAL A 105 2.56 0.23 9.46
CA VAL A 105 2.73 1.56 10.04
C VAL A 105 2.25 2.62 9.05
N PRO A 106 1.47 3.63 9.48
CA PRO A 106 1.04 4.71 8.62
C PRO A 106 2.21 5.60 8.18
N LEU A 107 2.28 5.90 6.89
CA LEU A 107 3.21 6.88 6.33
C LEU A 107 2.57 8.26 6.35
N ARG A 108 3.09 9.15 7.21
CA ARG A 108 2.62 10.53 7.35
C ARG A 108 3.33 11.44 6.35
N LEU A 109 2.97 11.28 5.08
CA LEU A 109 3.53 12.05 3.97
C LEU A 109 2.54 13.14 3.55
N PRO A 110 3.00 14.24 2.95
CA PRO A 110 2.11 15.16 2.25
C PRO A 110 1.26 14.41 1.22
N ALA A 111 0.00 14.83 1.04
CA ALA A 111 -0.95 14.16 0.17
C ALA A 111 -0.45 14.05 -1.29
N ASP A 112 0.28 15.07 -1.75
CA ASP A 112 0.84 15.17 -3.10
C ASP A 112 2.28 14.67 -3.22
N ALA A 113 2.85 14.12 -2.14
CA ALA A 113 4.18 13.55 -2.19
C ALA A 113 4.17 12.17 -2.86
N GLU A 114 5.17 11.96 -3.72
CA GLU A 114 5.43 10.68 -4.35
C GLU A 114 6.48 9.92 -3.54
N LEU A 115 6.12 8.69 -3.17
CA LEU A 115 6.99 7.76 -2.47
C LEU A 115 7.70 6.86 -3.50
N LEU A 116 9.03 6.86 -3.45
CA LEU A 116 9.87 5.88 -4.14
C LEU A 116 10.73 5.13 -3.13
N THR A 117 11.40 4.08 -3.58
CA THR A 117 12.32 3.27 -2.79
C THR A 117 13.69 3.22 -3.47
N PHE A 118 14.73 2.99 -2.67
CA PHE A 118 16.05 2.64 -3.17
C PHE A 118 16.82 1.85 -2.13
N GLY A 119 16.99 0.54 -2.36
CA GLY A 119 17.58 -0.35 -1.35
C GLY A 119 16.73 -0.40 -0.08
N ASP A 120 17.30 0.02 1.05
CA ASP A 120 16.65 0.06 2.38
C ASP A 120 16.04 1.42 2.73
N SER A 121 15.99 2.34 1.77
CA SER A 121 15.61 3.73 1.99
C SER A 121 14.33 4.11 1.25
N PHE A 122 13.56 5.02 1.84
CA PHE A 122 12.50 5.73 1.15
C PHE A 122 13.04 7.02 0.55
N LEU A 123 12.57 7.32 -0.66
CA LEU A 123 12.76 8.61 -1.30
C LEU A 123 11.40 9.29 -1.41
N LEU A 124 11.33 10.58 -1.10
CA LEU A 124 10.09 11.34 -1.14
C LEU A 124 10.26 12.55 -2.04
N ARG A 125 9.54 12.57 -3.16
CA ARG A 125 9.46 13.75 -4.03
C ARG A 125 8.26 14.58 -3.60
N LEU A 126 8.50 15.81 -3.16
CA LEU A 126 7.48 16.69 -2.59
C LEU A 126 6.72 17.47 -3.66
N GLY A 127 5.39 17.43 -3.62
CA GLY A 127 4.53 18.33 -4.41
C GLY A 127 4.30 19.68 -3.70
N ALA A 128 4.23 19.67 -2.37
CA ALA A 128 4.06 20.86 -1.53
C ALA A 128 5.21 21.02 -0.52
N ASP A 129 5.30 22.19 0.09
CA ASP A 129 6.19 22.41 1.24
C ASP A 129 5.81 21.44 2.38
N PHE A 130 6.82 20.85 3.02
CA PHE A 130 6.64 19.83 4.06
C PHE A 130 7.37 20.24 5.34
N ALA A 131 6.65 20.20 6.46
CA ALA A 131 7.21 20.37 7.79
C ALA A 131 6.98 19.07 8.59
N PRO A 132 8.06 18.40 9.05
CA PRO A 132 7.92 17.19 9.86
C PRO A 132 7.11 17.47 11.13
N ILE A 133 6.13 16.59 11.43
CA ILE A 133 5.23 16.73 12.58
C ILE A 133 5.99 16.70 13.92
N GLN A 134 7.14 16.02 13.96
CA GLN A 134 7.97 15.89 15.15
C GLN A 134 8.92 17.09 15.36
N GLY A 135 8.84 18.10 14.49
CA GLY A 135 9.77 19.22 14.45
C GLY A 135 11.01 18.90 13.60
N GLY A 136 11.72 19.95 13.17
CA GLY A 136 12.88 19.82 12.30
C GLY A 136 12.92 20.87 11.20
N THR A 137 13.72 20.62 10.18
CA THR A 137 13.84 21.48 9.00
C THR A 137 12.63 21.32 8.10
N SER A 138 12.00 22.43 7.71
CA SER A 138 10.99 22.41 6.66
C SER A 138 11.65 22.26 5.29
N PHE A 139 11.04 21.44 4.45
CA PHE A 139 11.49 21.17 3.09
C PHE A 139 10.54 21.82 2.08
N ARG A 140 11.10 22.30 0.97
CA ARG A 140 10.33 23.01 -0.06
C ARG A 140 9.74 22.05 -1.07
N SER A 141 8.61 22.42 -1.67
CA SER A 141 8.07 21.77 -2.87
C SER A 141 9.16 21.53 -3.93
N GLY A 142 9.12 20.38 -4.59
CA GLY A 142 10.11 19.95 -5.58
C GLY A 142 11.37 19.31 -4.98
N SER A 143 11.56 19.34 -3.66
CA SER A 143 12.67 18.63 -3.02
C SER A 143 12.53 17.12 -3.16
N LEU A 144 13.67 16.43 -3.26
CA LEU A 144 13.77 14.97 -3.11
C LEU A 144 14.43 14.69 -1.76
N LEU A 145 13.68 14.11 -0.84
CA LEU A 145 14.17 13.70 0.47
C LEU A 145 14.54 12.22 0.44
N ALA A 146 15.51 11.82 1.25
CA ALA A 146 15.90 10.43 1.43
C ALA A 146 16.01 10.14 2.93
N ALA A 147 15.43 9.03 3.36
CA ALA A 147 15.53 8.56 4.73
C ALA A 147 15.60 7.03 4.78
N PRO A 148 16.35 6.44 5.73
CA PRO A 148 16.29 5.00 5.97
C PRO A 148 14.84 4.59 6.27
N ALA A 149 14.35 3.53 5.63
CA ALA A 149 12.97 3.10 5.83
C ALA A 149 12.70 2.68 7.28
N SER A 150 13.71 2.13 7.96
CA SER A 150 13.65 1.80 9.39
C SER A 150 13.42 3.03 10.27
N ALA A 151 14.04 4.17 9.95
CA ALA A 151 13.86 5.42 10.68
C ALA A 151 12.45 5.97 10.48
N VAL A 152 11.96 5.98 9.23
CA VAL A 152 10.57 6.38 8.92
C VAL A 152 9.55 5.51 9.65
N LEU A 153 9.78 4.19 9.71
CA LEU A 153 8.93 3.24 10.43
C LEU A 153 8.97 3.40 11.95
N ALA A 154 10.12 3.76 12.50
CA ALA A 154 10.26 4.10 13.91
C ALA A 154 9.59 5.45 14.26
N GLY A 155 9.18 6.21 13.25
CA GLY A 155 8.71 7.57 13.41
C GLY A 155 9.84 8.47 13.86
N GLU A 156 10.98 8.41 13.20
CA GLU A 156 12.03 9.43 13.35
C GLU A 156 11.80 10.58 12.36
N PRO A 157 12.24 11.81 12.69
CA PRO A 157 12.01 13.02 11.87
C PRO A 157 12.73 13.03 10.52
#